data_AF-A0A3D3C0X7-F1
#
_entry.id   AF-A0A3D3C0X7-F1
#
_cell.length_a   1.000
_cell.length_b   1.000
_cell.length_c   1.000
_cell.angle_alpha   90.00
_cell.angle_beta   90.00
_cell.angle_gamma   90.00
#
_symmetry.space_group_name_H-M   'P 1'
#
loop_
_entity.id
_entity.type
_entity.pdbx_description
1 polymer ?
#
loop_
_entity_poly.entity_id
_entity_poly.type
_entity_poly.pdbx_seq_one_letter_code
_entity_poly.pdbx_strand_id
1 'polypeptide(L)'
;MPDLPRRQVASISGESTAAAIAVAASKDEGLSFSEVFTPSDRVSISANILLDPAHIGKVGTLHVLVGLKGEADLYQLNSNAELERWDGQAETLFPLAQPRILNAEENLALLQNFQFSSALAGLDLVVYVAYQIPESGVLIYTTTPMPLRIVL
;
A
#
# COMPACT_ATOMS: atom_id res chain seq x y z
N MET A 1 -20.08 -6.29 0.86
CA MET A 1 -18.81 -5.99 0.19
C MET A 1 -17.91 -7.20 0.37
N PRO A 2 -17.21 -7.69 -0.66
CA PRO A 2 -16.23 -8.77 -0.50
C PRO A 2 -15.05 -8.35 0.38
N ASP A 3 -14.43 -9.32 1.06
CA ASP A 3 -13.20 -9.09 1.81
C ASP A 3 -12.05 -8.72 0.85
N LEU A 4 -11.20 -7.78 1.28
CA LEU A 4 -10.01 -7.39 0.51
C LEU A 4 -9.04 -8.59 0.38
N PRO A 5 -8.44 -8.82 -0.80
CA PRO A 5 -7.44 -9.88 -0.97
C PRO A 5 -6.21 -9.62 -0.09
N ARG A 6 -5.92 -10.58 0.81
CA ARG A 6 -4.75 -10.52 1.68
C ARG A 6 -3.46 -10.73 0.88
N ARG A 7 -2.42 -10.00 1.30
CA ARG A 7 -1.07 -10.10 0.78
C ARG A 7 -0.18 -10.76 1.84
N GLN A 8 0.90 -11.43 1.41
CA GLN A 8 1.91 -11.90 2.34
C GLN A 8 2.63 -10.69 2.94
N VAL A 9 2.98 -10.80 4.22
CA VAL A 9 3.67 -9.74 4.97
C VAL A 9 4.90 -10.29 5.67
N ALA A 10 5.86 -9.42 5.95
CA ALA A 10 7.05 -9.73 6.74
C ALA A 10 7.44 -8.56 7.65
N SER A 11 8.20 -8.86 8.70
CA SER A 11 8.94 -7.87 9.48
C SER A 11 10.31 -7.61 8.87
N ILE A 12 10.78 -6.36 8.93
CA ILE A 12 12.17 -6.02 8.56
C ILE A 12 13.20 -6.77 9.43
N SER A 13 12.84 -7.10 10.69
CA SER A 13 13.70 -7.89 11.59
C SER A 13 13.73 -9.38 11.24
N GLY A 14 12.84 -9.85 10.35
CA GLY A 14 12.66 -11.27 10.04
C GLY A 14 11.83 -12.03 11.08
N GLU A 15 11.40 -11.38 12.16
CA GLU A 15 10.52 -11.97 13.17
C GLU A 15 9.12 -12.23 12.60
N SER A 16 8.45 -13.25 13.15
CA SER A 16 7.05 -13.54 12.81
C SER A 16 6.13 -12.42 13.30
N THR A 17 5.11 -12.10 12.51
CA THR A 17 4.07 -11.14 12.90
C THR A 17 2.68 -11.76 12.70
N ALA A 18 1.75 -11.39 13.57
CA ALA A 18 0.32 -11.69 13.43
C ALA A 18 -0.42 -10.63 12.58
N ALA A 19 0.28 -9.59 12.12
CA ALA A 19 -0.31 -8.58 11.25
C ALA A 19 -0.78 -9.19 9.92
N ALA A 20 -1.81 -8.57 9.33
CA ALA A 20 -2.27 -8.90 8.00
C ALA A 20 -2.53 -7.61 7.22
N ILE A 21 -2.12 -7.60 5.95
CA ILE A 21 -2.35 -6.46 5.06
C ILE A 21 -3.10 -6.96 3.83
N ALA A 22 -4.18 -6.27 3.49
CA ALA A 22 -4.96 -6.52 2.29
C ALA A 22 -5.00 -5.26 1.44
N VAL A 23 -4.90 -5.42 0.12
CA VAL A 23 -4.87 -4.29 -0.83
C VAL A 23 -5.60 -4.70 -2.10
N ALA A 24 -6.52 -3.85 -2.54
CA ALA A 24 -7.29 -4.06 -3.76
C ALA A 24 -7.56 -2.76 -4.52
N ALA A 25 -7.82 -2.92 -5.81
CA ALA A 25 -8.35 -1.88 -6.67
C ALA A 25 -9.77 -2.24 -7.12
N SER A 26 -10.62 -1.24 -7.28
CA SER A 26 -12.01 -1.37 -7.71
C SER A 26 -12.39 -0.19 -8.60
N LYS A 27 -13.34 -0.42 -9.50
CA LYS A 27 -13.99 0.62 -10.31
C LYS A 27 -15.48 0.81 -10.02
N ASP A 28 -15.99 0.10 -9.02
CA ASP A 28 -17.39 0.04 -8.64
C ASP A 28 -17.56 0.21 -7.12
N GLU A 29 -16.76 1.11 -6.54
CA GLU A 29 -16.84 1.48 -5.12
C GLU A 29 -16.65 0.29 -4.16
N GLY A 30 -15.83 -0.69 -4.56
CA GLY A 30 -15.50 -1.86 -3.76
C GLY A 30 -16.50 -3.01 -3.86
N LEU A 31 -17.49 -2.94 -4.75
CA LEU A 31 -18.41 -4.05 -4.99
C LEU A 31 -17.70 -5.27 -5.60
N SER A 32 -16.69 -5.02 -6.44
CA SER A 32 -15.78 -6.04 -6.98
C SER A 32 -14.35 -5.52 -7.03
N PHE A 33 -13.40 -6.47 -7.08
CA PHE A 33 -11.97 -6.18 -7.18
C PHE A 33 -11.41 -6.70 -8.49
N SER A 34 -10.54 -5.90 -9.10
CA SER A 34 -9.79 -6.24 -10.31
C SER A 34 -8.36 -5.77 -10.17
N GLU A 35 -7.46 -6.41 -10.91
CA GLU A 35 -6.06 -5.99 -11.06
C GLU A 35 -5.83 -5.41 -12.46
N VAL A 36 -6.85 -5.41 -13.33
CA VAL A 36 -6.78 -4.92 -14.71
C VAL A 36 -7.85 -3.86 -14.95
N PHE A 37 -7.43 -2.72 -15.49
CA PHE A 37 -8.28 -1.56 -15.78
C PHE A 37 -7.89 -0.91 -17.10
N THR A 38 -8.74 -0.02 -17.61
CA THR A 38 -8.47 0.84 -18.76
C THR A 38 -8.29 2.28 -18.33
N PRO A 39 -7.64 3.15 -19.13
CA PRO A 39 -7.57 4.58 -18.86
C PRO A 39 -8.94 5.28 -18.73
N SER A 40 -10.01 4.66 -19.23
CA SER A 40 -11.37 5.19 -19.12
C SER A 40 -12.05 4.86 -17.79
N ASP A 41 -11.56 3.85 -17.05
CA ASP A 41 -12.07 3.49 -15.75
C ASP A 41 -11.69 4.54 -14.69
N ARG A 42 -12.59 4.77 -13.74
CA ARG A 42 -12.28 5.48 -12.49
C ARG A 42 -11.97 4.44 -11.43
N VAL A 43 -10.73 4.43 -10.95
CA VAL A 43 -10.21 3.39 -10.08
C VAL A 43 -9.97 3.96 -8.69
N SER A 44 -10.44 3.23 -7.68
CA SER A 44 -10.13 3.45 -6.28
C SER A 44 -9.22 2.32 -5.79
N ILE A 45 -8.18 2.67 -5.04
CA ILE A 45 -7.29 1.70 -4.40
C ILE A 45 -7.44 1.85 -2.90
N SER A 46 -7.69 0.73 -2.22
CA SER A 46 -7.87 0.69 -0.78
C SER A 46 -6.99 -0.38 -0.16
N ALA A 47 -6.55 -0.10 1.06
CA ALA A 47 -5.82 -1.06 1.88
C ALA A 47 -6.46 -1.19 3.26
N ASN A 48 -6.42 -2.39 3.79
CA ASN A 48 -6.78 -2.71 5.16
C ASN A 48 -5.58 -3.34 5.85
N ILE A 49 -5.28 -2.88 7.05
CA ILE A 49 -4.19 -3.38 7.87
C ILE A 49 -4.79 -3.84 9.19
N LEU A 50 -4.72 -5.14 9.47
CA LEU A 50 -4.93 -5.68 10.80
C LEU A 50 -3.57 -5.70 11.50
N LEU A 51 -3.44 -4.93 12.57
CA LEU A 51 -2.19 -4.82 13.29
C LEU A 51 -1.89 -6.08 14.09
N ASP A 52 -0.59 -6.35 14.23
CA ASP A 52 -0.13 -7.28 15.25
C ASP A 52 -0.61 -6.80 16.63
N PRO A 53 -1.22 -7.67 17.47
CA PRO A 53 -1.66 -7.29 18.81
C PRO A 53 -0.58 -6.61 19.66
N ALA A 54 0.71 -6.94 19.47
CA ALA A 54 1.82 -6.31 20.18
C ALA A 54 2.12 -4.86 19.75
N HIS A 55 1.53 -4.38 18.64
CA HIS A 55 1.73 -3.05 18.09
C HIS A 55 0.53 -2.11 18.29
N ILE A 56 -0.63 -2.65 18.65
CA ILE A 56 -1.86 -1.86 18.87
C ILE A 56 -1.64 -0.87 20.01
N GLY A 57 -2.08 0.37 19.82
CA GLY A 57 -1.94 1.43 20.83
C GLY A 57 -0.58 2.12 20.83
N LYS A 58 0.39 1.65 20.04
CA LYS A 58 1.70 2.33 19.87
C LYS A 58 1.60 3.45 18.85
N VAL A 59 2.51 4.43 18.97
CA VAL A 59 2.67 5.48 17.97
C VAL A 59 3.38 4.89 16.75
N GLY A 60 2.76 5.03 15.58
CA GLY A 60 3.28 4.51 14.33
C GLY A 60 2.88 5.34 13.11
N THR A 61 3.37 4.89 11.96
CA THR A 61 3.20 5.53 10.66
C THR A 61 2.82 4.51 9.61
N LEU A 62 2.11 4.94 8.57
CA LEU A 62 1.65 4.11 7.46
C LEU A 62 2.34 4.60 6.18
N HIS A 63 2.72 3.66 5.32
CA HIS A 63 3.57 3.93 4.16
C HIS A 63 3.08 3.16 2.93
N VAL A 64 3.28 3.76 1.75
CA VAL A 64 2.95 3.15 0.46
C VAL A 64 4.08 3.36 -0.51
N LEU A 65 4.48 2.28 -1.17
CA LEU A 65 5.38 2.32 -2.32
C LEU A 65 4.64 1.85 -3.58
N VAL A 66 4.99 2.45 -4.70
CA VAL A 66 4.55 2.05 -6.04
C VAL A 66 5.76 1.89 -6.94
N GLY A 67 5.66 1.02 -7.94
CA GLY A 67 6.73 0.85 -8.92
C GLY A 67 6.27 0.07 -10.13
N LEU A 68 7.22 -0.21 -11.03
CA LEU A 68 7.00 -1.06 -12.19
C LEU A 68 7.49 -2.47 -11.90
N LYS A 69 6.67 -3.46 -12.28
CA LYS A 69 6.96 -4.87 -12.05
C LYS A 69 8.24 -5.27 -12.78
N GLY A 70 9.21 -5.77 -12.03
CA GLY A 70 10.51 -6.20 -12.56
C GLY A 70 11.55 -5.08 -12.65
N GLU A 71 11.19 -3.84 -12.29
CA GLU A 71 12.14 -2.75 -12.12
C GLU A 71 12.56 -2.60 -10.66
N ALA A 72 13.76 -2.06 -10.44
CA ALA A 72 14.30 -1.84 -9.11
C ALA A 72 13.79 -0.54 -8.46
N ASP A 73 13.39 0.42 -9.29
CA ASP A 73 12.95 1.73 -8.82
C ASP A 73 11.55 1.66 -8.22
N LEU A 74 11.45 2.10 -6.96
CA LEU A 74 10.20 2.30 -6.26
C LEU A 74 10.04 3.79 -5.93
N TYR A 75 8.79 4.21 -5.88
CA TYR A 75 8.37 5.57 -5.54
C TYR A 75 7.47 5.50 -4.32
N GLN A 76 7.67 6.40 -3.38
CA GLN A 76 6.85 6.53 -2.18
C GLN A 76 5.81 7.62 -2.35
N LEU A 77 4.62 7.37 -1.82
CA LEU A 77 3.55 8.36 -1.75
C LEU A 77 3.71 9.19 -0.47
N ASN A 78 3.88 10.50 -0.61
CA ASN A 78 3.97 11.41 0.53
C ASN A 78 2.57 11.87 1.00
N SER A 79 2.51 12.63 2.10
CA SER A 79 1.25 13.15 2.66
C SER A 79 0.51 14.16 1.77
N ASN A 80 1.17 14.70 0.74
CA ASN A 80 0.59 15.58 -0.27
C ASN A 80 0.07 14.81 -1.50
N ALA A 81 0.10 13.48 -1.46
CA ALA A 81 -0.22 12.58 -2.57
C ALA A 81 0.72 12.73 -3.78
N GLU A 82 1.96 13.14 -3.56
CA GLU A 82 3.01 13.21 -4.58
C GLU A 82 3.89 11.95 -4.51
N LEU A 83 4.41 11.55 -5.68
CA LEU A 83 5.33 10.43 -5.80
C LEU A 83 6.77 10.92 -5.81
N GLU A 84 7.57 10.39 -4.89
CA GLU A 84 9.00 10.68 -4.79
C GLU A 84 9.78 9.38 -4.88
N ARG A 85 10.94 9.37 -5.55
CA ARG A 85 11.76 8.16 -5.65
C ARG A 85 12.24 7.76 -4.26
N TRP A 86 12.08 6.48 -3.92
CA TRP A 86 12.59 5.92 -2.67
C TRP A 86 14.03 5.43 -2.87
N ASP A 87 14.89 5.66 -1.87
CA ASP A 87 16.31 5.30 -1.93
C ASP A 87 16.60 3.88 -1.40
N GLY A 88 15.55 3.14 -1.01
CA GLY A 88 15.64 1.77 -0.53
C GLY A 88 15.90 1.64 0.98
N GLN A 89 15.98 2.74 1.73
CA GLN A 89 16.21 2.72 3.18
C GLN A 89 14.89 2.86 3.95
N ALA A 90 14.72 2.09 5.03
CA ALA A 90 13.48 2.16 5.84
C ALA A 90 13.34 3.51 6.55
N GLU A 91 14.46 4.14 6.90
CA GLU A 91 14.56 5.40 7.63
C GLU A 91 14.10 6.60 6.80
N THR A 92 14.03 6.46 5.48
CA THR A 92 13.64 7.51 4.53
C THR A 92 12.23 7.35 4.00
N LEU A 93 11.47 6.39 4.55
CA LEU A 93 10.06 6.21 4.23
C LEU A 93 9.23 7.40 4.70
N PHE A 94 8.51 8.02 3.78
CA PHE A 94 7.57 9.08 4.06
C PHE A 94 6.30 8.51 4.65
N PRO A 95 5.85 9.03 5.80
CA PRO A 95 4.58 8.63 6.35
C PRO A 95 3.45 9.32 5.56
N LEU A 96 2.37 8.57 5.30
CA LEU A 96 1.18 9.10 4.63
C LEU A 96 0.49 10.22 5.43
N ALA A 97 0.73 10.25 6.74
CA ALA A 97 0.20 11.26 7.66
C ALA A 97 1.15 11.40 8.86
N GLN A 98 0.91 12.39 9.73
CA GLN A 98 1.70 12.53 10.96
C GLN A 98 1.62 11.26 11.83
N PRO A 99 2.70 10.90 12.54
CA PRO A 99 2.70 9.76 13.46
C PRO A 99 1.56 9.85 14.47
N ARG A 100 0.87 8.74 14.70
CA ARG A 100 -0.26 8.66 15.62
C ARG A 100 -0.37 7.29 16.25
N ILE A 101 -1.21 7.19 17.28
CA ILE A 101 -1.60 5.90 17.84
C ILE A 101 -2.30 5.08 16.75
N LEU A 102 -1.83 3.83 16.55
CA LEU A 102 -2.42 2.89 15.62
C LEU A 102 -3.51 2.05 16.30
N ASN A 103 -4.61 1.84 15.58
CA ASN A 103 -5.74 1.04 16.01
C ASN A 103 -5.49 -0.44 15.71
N ALA A 104 -6.39 -1.32 16.17
CA ALA A 104 -6.35 -2.74 15.78
C ALA A 104 -6.51 -2.94 14.27
N GLU A 105 -7.24 -2.04 13.62
CA GLU A 105 -7.53 -2.06 12.20
C GLU A 105 -7.35 -0.66 11.61
N GLU A 106 -6.61 -0.56 10.51
CA GLU A 106 -6.41 0.67 9.77
C GLU A 106 -6.94 0.52 8.35
N ASN A 107 -7.84 1.42 7.96
CA ASN A 107 -8.42 1.47 6.62
C ASN A 107 -7.88 2.68 5.86
N LEU A 108 -7.31 2.44 4.69
CA LEU A 108 -6.65 3.45 3.88
C LEU A 108 -7.32 3.55 2.51
N ALA A 109 -7.69 4.78 2.14
CA ALA A 109 -8.07 5.12 0.78
C ALA A 109 -6.86 5.73 0.07
N LEU A 110 -6.10 4.91 -0.64
CA LEU A 110 -4.83 5.30 -1.28
C LEU A 110 -5.08 6.14 -2.53
N LEU A 111 -6.06 5.74 -3.33
CA LEU A 111 -6.57 6.50 -4.47
C LEU A 111 -8.09 6.41 -4.47
N GLN A 112 -8.75 7.47 -4.90
CA GLN A 112 -10.21 7.53 -5.00
C GLN A 112 -10.62 8.07 -6.36
N ASN A 113 -11.40 7.29 -7.10
CA ASN A 113 -11.96 7.67 -8.41
C ASN A 113 -10.91 8.24 -9.38
N PHE A 114 -9.69 7.71 -9.33
CA PHE A 114 -8.56 8.18 -10.12
C PHE A 114 -8.63 7.65 -11.55
N GLN A 115 -8.34 8.50 -12.53
CA GLN A 115 -8.20 8.09 -13.94
C GLN A 115 -6.73 8.02 -14.31
N PHE A 116 -6.26 6.82 -14.66
CA PHE A 116 -4.89 6.64 -15.10
C PHE A 116 -4.69 7.21 -16.50
N SER A 117 -3.53 7.86 -16.71
CA SER A 117 -3.13 8.33 -18.04
C SER A 117 -2.96 7.15 -19.00
N SER A 118 -3.31 7.35 -20.27
CA SER A 118 -3.05 6.37 -21.34
C SER A 118 -1.56 6.08 -21.54
N ALA A 119 -0.67 6.98 -21.07
CA ALA A 119 0.78 6.74 -21.06
C ALA A 119 1.20 5.57 -20.16
N LEU A 120 0.36 5.16 -19.21
CA LEU A 120 0.61 3.99 -18.34
C LEU A 120 0.07 2.69 -18.95
N ALA A 121 -0.61 2.74 -20.10
CA ALA A 121 -1.16 1.55 -20.72
C ALA A 121 -0.03 0.61 -21.17
N GLY A 122 -0.18 -0.68 -20.88
CA GLY A 122 0.84 -1.72 -21.11
C GLY A 122 1.88 -1.84 -20.00
N LEU A 123 1.87 -0.96 -18.99
CA LEU A 123 2.73 -1.07 -17.83
C LEU A 123 2.10 -1.94 -16.74
N ASP A 124 2.93 -2.75 -16.10
CA ASP A 124 2.58 -3.52 -14.90
C ASP A 124 3.03 -2.75 -13.67
N LEU A 125 2.11 -2.12 -12.97
CA LEU A 125 2.37 -1.45 -11.72
C LEU A 125 2.30 -2.43 -10.55
N VAL A 126 3.05 -2.14 -9.49
CA VAL A 126 3.01 -2.85 -8.22
C VAL A 126 2.81 -1.87 -7.08
N VAL A 127 1.97 -2.21 -6.12
CA VAL A 127 1.69 -1.40 -4.92
C VAL A 127 2.05 -2.20 -3.68
N TYR A 128 2.90 -1.61 -2.84
CA TYR A 128 3.28 -2.13 -1.53
C TYR A 128 2.70 -1.24 -0.44
N VAL A 129 2.31 -1.86 0.66
CA VAL A 129 1.78 -1.17 1.85
C VAL A 129 2.55 -1.64 3.07
N ALA A 130 2.86 -0.71 3.97
CA ALA A 130 3.59 -1.00 5.19
C ALA A 130 3.12 -0.13 6.36
N TYR A 131 3.45 -0.55 7.58
CA TYR A 131 3.39 0.31 8.76
C TYR A 131 4.67 0.17 9.59
N GLN A 132 5.03 1.23 10.29
CA GLN A 132 6.21 1.29 11.14
C GLN A 132 5.84 1.73 12.57
N ILE A 133 6.56 1.20 13.56
CA ILE A 133 6.58 1.69 14.95
C ILE A 133 7.99 2.26 15.22
N PRO A 134 8.23 3.56 14.94
CA PRO A 134 9.57 4.15 14.90
C PRO A 134 10.39 3.94 16.18
N GLU A 135 9.75 4.07 17.35
CA GLU A 135 10.41 3.91 18.66
C GLU A 135 11.10 2.55 18.83
N SER A 136 10.56 1.51 18.20
CA SER A 136 11.05 0.13 18.30
C SER A 136 11.74 -0.38 17.04
N GLY A 137 11.78 0.43 15.97
CA GLY A 137 12.33 0.02 14.67
C GLY A 137 11.51 -1.06 13.93
N VAL A 138 10.33 -1.44 14.43
CA VAL A 138 9.45 -2.40 13.74
C VAL A 138 8.94 -1.80 12.44
N LEU A 139 9.10 -2.52 11.34
CA LEU A 139 8.48 -2.25 10.05
C LEU A 139 7.85 -3.54 9.53
N ILE A 140 6.53 -3.54 9.36
CA ILE A 140 5.81 -4.63 8.71
C ILE A 140 5.36 -4.18 7.33
N TYR A 141 5.65 -4.97 6.31
CA TYR A 141 5.39 -4.62 4.91
C TYR A 141 4.87 -5.82 4.12
N THR A 142 4.13 -5.55 3.04
CA THR A 142 3.74 -6.58 2.07
C THR A 142 4.95 -7.09 1.30
N THR A 143 5.19 -8.40 1.28
CA THR A 143 6.24 -9.03 0.45
C THR A 143 5.73 -9.41 -0.93
N THR A 144 4.42 -9.64 -1.06
CA THR A 144 3.74 -9.79 -2.35
C THR A 144 2.94 -8.52 -2.65
N PRO A 145 3.36 -7.68 -3.61
CA PRO A 145 2.61 -6.46 -3.90
C PRO A 145 1.25 -6.76 -4.51
N MET A 146 0.36 -5.78 -4.48
CA MET A 146 -0.81 -5.78 -5.38
C MET A 146 -0.34 -5.40 -6.79
N PRO A 147 -0.52 -6.27 -7.80
CA PRO A 147 -0.31 -5.88 -9.17
C PRO A 147 -1.48 -5.02 -9.67
N LEU A 148 -1.18 -4.10 -10.58
CA LEU A 148 -2.16 -3.25 -11.24
C LEU A 148 -1.73 -3.04 -12.69
N ARG A 149 -2.59 -3.41 -13.64
CA ARG A 149 -2.32 -3.30 -15.07
C ARG A 149 -3.31 -2.36 -15.73
N ILE A 150 -2.80 -1.41 -16.51
CA ILE A 150 -3.60 -0.56 -17.37
C ILE A 150 -3.52 -1.10 -18.80
N VAL A 151 -4.67 -1.41 -19.42
CA VAL A 151 -4.77 -1.92 -20.79
C VAL A 151 -5.57 -0.96 -21.66
N LEU A 152 -5.27 -0.92 -22.96
CA LEU A 152 -6.00 -0.11 -23.94
C LEU A 152 -7.38 -0.70 -24.25
#